data_AF-A0A8C2Q1M6-F1
#
_entry.id   AF-A0A8C2Q1M6-F1
#
_cell.length_a   1.000
_cell.length_b   1.000
_cell.length_c   1.000
_cell.angle_alpha   90.00
_cell.angle_beta   90.00
_cell.angle_gamma   90.00
#
_symmetry.space_group_name_H-M   'P 1'
#
loop_
_entity.id
_entity.type
_entity.pdbx_description
1 polymer ?
#
loop_
_entity_poly.entity_id
_entity_poly.type
_entity_poly.pdbx_seq_one_letter_code
_entity_poly.pdbx_strand_id
1 'polypeptide(L)'
;MLSGEEILCSTQQVIAGLEALRGENRTLLDSLQETLQSQTPSESTSLEQEKTNIILESLERIELGLGEAQVMMALSAHLGSLEAEKQKLRAQVRRL
;
A
#
# COMPACT_ATOMS: atom_id res chain seq x y z
N MET A 1 18.96 6.18 -13.90
CA MET A 1 18.46 4.92 -13.33
C MET A 1 18.50 5.12 -11.82
N LEU A 2 17.38 4.98 -11.10
CA LEU A 2 17.40 5.08 -9.64
C LEU A 2 18.25 3.95 -9.03
N SER A 3 18.97 4.26 -7.96
CA SER A 3 19.64 3.28 -7.11
C SER A 3 18.60 2.43 -6.35
N GLY A 4 18.96 1.20 -5.98
CA GLY A 4 18.09 0.32 -5.19
C GLY A 4 17.66 0.95 -3.85
N GLU A 5 18.54 1.75 -3.23
CA GLU A 5 18.24 2.47 -2.00
C GLU A 5 17.21 3.61 -2.22
N GLU A 6 17.30 4.32 -3.34
CA GLU A 6 16.33 5.36 -3.71
C GLU A 6 14.96 4.76 -4.02
N ILE A 7 14.92 3.57 -4.62
CA ILE A 7 13.69 2.81 -4.83
C ILE A 7 13.05 2.46 -3.49
N LEU A 8 13.82 1.96 -2.51
CA LEU A 8 13.28 1.62 -1.19
C LEU A 8 12.73 2.82 -0.43
N CYS A 9 13.47 3.94 -0.45
CA CYS A 9 13.02 5.18 0.18
C CYS A 9 11.70 5.64 -0.47
N SER A 10 11.61 5.58 -1.79
CA SER A 10 10.39 5.89 -2.53
C SER A 10 9.25 4.93 -2.17
N THR A 11 9.50 3.63 -2.08
CA THR A 11 8.50 2.63 -1.69
C THR A 11 7.98 2.87 -0.27
N GLN A 12 8.84 3.24 0.69
CA GLN A 12 8.42 3.60 2.04
C GLN A 12 7.51 4.83 2.07
N GLN A 13 7.83 5.85 1.25
CA GLN A 13 6.98 7.03 1.11
C GLN A 13 5.62 6.68 0.50
N VAL A 14 5.59 5.80 -0.50
CA VAL A 14 4.35 5.29 -1.10
C VAL A 14 3.52 4.54 -0.07
N ILE A 15 4.12 3.67 0.76
CA ILE A 15 3.40 2.97 1.84
C ILE A 15 2.73 3.98 2.79
N ALA A 16 3.49 4.96 3.29
CA ALA A 16 2.95 5.97 4.21
C ALA A 16 1.81 6.79 3.55
N GLY A 17 1.97 7.14 2.28
CA GLY A 17 0.94 7.86 1.52
C GLY A 17 -0.33 7.02 1.31
N LEU A 18 -0.19 5.73 0.99
CA LEU A 18 -1.32 4.81 0.81
C LEU A 18 -2.03 4.53 2.13
N GLU A 19 -1.31 4.41 3.25
CA GLU A 19 -1.90 4.26 4.58
C GLU A 19 -2.74 5.48 4.98
N ALA A 20 -2.22 6.69 4.72
CA ALA A 20 -2.96 7.93 4.94
C ALA A 20 -4.21 7.98 4.06
N LEU A 21 -4.06 7.72 2.76
CA LEU A 21 -5.17 7.74 1.80
C LEU A 21 -6.25 6.70 2.15
N ARG A 22 -5.86 5.53 2.66
CA ARG A 22 -6.80 4.52 3.17
C ARG A 22 -7.63 5.05 4.33
N GLY A 23 -6.99 5.72 5.28
CA GLY A 23 -7.68 6.34 6.43
C GLY A 23 -8.68 7.41 6.00
N GLU A 24 -8.30 8.24 5.02
CA GLU A 24 -9.18 9.26 4.43
C GLU A 24 -10.39 8.63 3.72
N ASN A 25 -10.16 7.60 2.89
CA ASN A 25 -11.24 6.88 2.21
C ASN A 25 -12.18 6.19 3.20
N ARG A 26 -11.67 5.65 4.32
CA ARG A 26 -12.52 5.03 5.34
C ARG A 26 -13.41 6.07 6.03
N THR A 27 -12.83 7.21 6.40
CA THR A 27 -13.58 8.33 7.01
C THR A 27 -14.66 8.86 6.06
N LEU A 28 -14.34 8.98 4.77
CA LEU A 28 -15.28 9.37 3.72
C LEU A 28 -16.43 8.35 3.58
N LEU A 29 -16.10 7.05 3.59
CA LEU A 29 -17.08 5.96 3.52
C LEU A 29 -18.05 6.00 4.71
N ASP A 30 -17.52 6.12 5.92
CA ASP A 30 -18.33 6.17 7.14
C ASP A 30 -19.29 7.39 7.11
N SER A 31 -18.81 8.55 6.63
CA SER A 31 -19.61 9.77 6.48
C SER A 31 -20.75 9.63 5.45
N LEU A 32 -20.49 8.94 4.33
CA LEU A 32 -21.51 8.66 3.32
C LEU A 32 -22.55 7.68 3.83
N GLN A 33 -22.15 6.67 4.61
CA GLN A 33 -23.07 5.72 5.22
C GLN A 33 -24.00 6.40 6.24
N GLU A 34 -23.49 7.32 7.04
CA GLU A 34 -24.30 8.12 7.98
C GLU A 34 -25.30 9.01 7.22
N THR A 35 -24.89 9.60 6.10
CA THR A 35 -25.77 10.41 5.24
C THR A 35 -26.88 9.55 4.62
N LEU A 36 -26.55 8.35 4.13
CA LEU A 36 -27.53 7.40 3.57
C LEU A 36 -28.56 6.95 4.61
N GLN A 37 -28.14 6.75 5.87
CA GLN A 37 -29.03 6.32 6.96
C GLN A 37 -30.00 7.43 7.41
N SER A 38 -29.62 8.70 7.23
CA SER A 38 -30.42 9.86 7.64
C SER A 38 -31.37 10.39 6.56
N GLN A 39 -31.25 9.92 5.32
CA GLN A 39 -32.07 10.37 4.19
C GLN A 39 -33.29 9.48 3.91
N THR A 40 -34.41 10.10 3.53
CA THR A 40 -35.63 9.40 3.07
C THR A 40 -35.49 8.86 1.64
N PRO A 41 -36.20 7.78 1.25
CA PRO A 41 -35.83 6.91 0.12
C PRO A 41 -36.00 7.48 -1.30
N SER A 42 -36.26 8.77 -1.47
CA SER A 42 -36.94 9.25 -2.67
C SER A 42 -36.05 9.76 -3.80
N GLU A 43 -34.90 10.40 -3.58
CA GLU A 43 -34.19 11.08 -4.70
C GLU A 43 -32.65 11.07 -4.65
N SER A 44 -32.01 10.65 -3.54
CA SER A 44 -30.54 10.71 -3.34
C SER A 44 -29.97 9.38 -2.81
N THR A 45 -30.41 8.25 -3.37
CA THR A 45 -29.87 6.93 -2.96
C THR A 45 -28.94 6.36 -4.02
N SER A 46 -29.20 6.57 -5.31
CA SER A 46 -28.37 5.92 -6.35
C SER A 46 -26.98 6.53 -6.48
N LEU A 47 -26.85 7.86 -6.35
CA LEU A 47 -25.58 8.56 -6.52
C LEU A 47 -24.66 8.35 -5.30
N GLU A 48 -25.23 8.31 -4.11
CA GLU A 48 -24.58 8.01 -2.84
C GLU A 48 -24.13 6.55 -2.79
N GLN A 49 -24.93 5.64 -3.34
CA GLN A 49 -24.55 4.23 -3.52
C GLN A 49 -23.40 4.09 -4.52
N GLU A 50 -23.41 4.83 -5.63
CA GLU A 50 -22.31 4.83 -6.61
C GLU A 50 -21.02 5.37 -5.99
N LYS A 51 -21.08 6.49 -5.25
CA LYS A 51 -19.94 7.01 -4.48
C LYS A 51 -19.39 5.99 -3.50
N THR A 52 -20.27 5.29 -2.79
CA THR A 52 -19.90 4.21 -1.86
C THR A 52 -19.12 3.11 -2.58
N ASN A 53 -19.61 2.65 -3.73
CA ASN A 53 -18.94 1.63 -4.53
C ASN A 53 -17.56 2.08 -5.02
N ILE A 54 -17.43 3.32 -5.51
CA ILE A 54 -16.15 3.88 -5.96
C ILE A 54 -15.11 3.89 -4.82
N ILE A 55 -15.54 4.22 -3.61
CA ILE A 55 -14.64 4.26 -2.43
C ILE A 55 -14.24 2.84 -2.02
N LEU A 56 -15.15 1.87 -2.09
CA LEU A 56 -14.83 0.47 -1.81
C LEU A 56 -13.80 -0.07 -2.83
N GLU A 57 -13.98 0.21 -4.12
CA GLU A 57 -13.01 -0.15 -5.17
C GLU A 57 -11.67 0.58 -4.99
N SER A 58 -11.69 1.83 -4.52
CA SER A 58 -10.48 2.59 -4.18
C SER A 58 -9.74 1.93 -3.02
N LEU A 59 -10.45 1.55 -1.96
CA LEU A 59 -9.89 0.86 -0.80
C LEU A 59 -9.28 -0.49 -1.19
N GLU A 60 -9.93 -1.29 -2.03
CA GLU A 60 -9.36 -2.54 -2.55
C GLU A 60 -8.04 -2.30 -3.29
N ARG A 61 -8.01 -1.30 -4.18
CA ARG A 61 -6.78 -0.94 -4.91
C ARG A 61 -5.66 -0.46 -3.98
N ILE A 62 -6.00 0.29 -2.93
CA ILE A 62 -5.03 0.75 -1.93
C ILE A 62 -4.45 -0.44 -1.15
N GLU A 63 -5.28 -1.40 -0.72
CA GLU A 63 -4.82 -2.61 -0.03
C GLU A 63 -3.90 -3.46 -0.92
N LEU A 64 -4.25 -3.62 -2.21
CA LEU A 64 -3.38 -4.30 -3.17
C LEU A 64 -2.02 -3.59 -3.29
N GLY A 65 -2.02 -2.27 -3.48
CA GLY A 65 -0.79 -1.48 -3.59
C GLY A 65 0.09 -1.53 -2.32
N LEU A 66 -0.53 -1.54 -1.13
CA LEU A 66 0.18 -1.74 0.13
C LEU A 66 0.83 -3.12 0.21
N GLY A 67 0.11 -4.17 -0.18
CA GLY A 67 0.64 -5.53 -0.23
C GLY A 67 1.82 -5.67 -1.20
N GLU A 68 1.70 -5.10 -2.40
CA GLU A 68 2.77 -5.08 -3.40
C GLU A 68 4.02 -4.35 -2.89
N ALA A 69 3.85 -3.18 -2.26
CA ALA A 69 4.95 -2.42 -1.69
C ALA A 69 5.63 -3.17 -0.54
N GLN A 70 4.87 -3.87 0.31
CA GLN A 70 5.42 -4.73 1.37
C GLN A 70 6.24 -5.89 0.79
N VAL A 71 5.78 -6.52 -0.29
CA VAL A 71 6.52 -7.57 -0.99
C VAL A 71 7.86 -7.03 -1.53
N MET A 72 7.86 -5.82 -2.13
CA MET A 72 9.09 -5.19 -2.59
C MET A 72 10.10 -4.97 -1.44
N MET A 73 9.64 -4.47 -0.30
CA MET A 73 10.47 -4.26 0.89
C MET A 73 11.08 -5.57 1.40
N ALA A 74 10.25 -6.61 1.53
CA ALA A 74 10.71 -7.92 1.98
C ALA A 74 11.73 -8.55 1.01
N LEU A 75 11.49 -8.44 -0.29
CA LEU A 75 12.40 -8.94 -1.32
C LEU A 75 13.77 -8.24 -1.25
N SER A 76 13.78 -6.93 -1.06
CA SER A 76 15.04 -6.19 -0.95
C SER A 76 15.85 -6.59 0.29
N ALA A 77 15.18 -6.76 1.44
CA ALA A 77 15.83 -7.26 2.66
C ALA A 77 16.43 -8.67 2.44
N HIS A 78 15.71 -9.55 1.74
CA HIS A 78 16.19 -10.89 1.42
C HIS A 78 17.42 -10.86 0.51
N LEU A 79 17.41 -10.02 -0.54
CA LEU A 79 18.55 -9.85 -1.44
C LEU A 79 19.79 -9.33 -0.69
N GLY A 80 19.62 -8.34 0.20
CA GLY A 80 20.73 -7.84 1.04
C GLY A 80 21.34 -8.94 1.91
N SER A 81 20.51 -9.82 2.48
CA SER A 81 20.99 -10.98 3.25
C SER A 81 21.76 -11.99 2.37
N LEU A 82 21.28 -12.27 1.15
CA LEU A 82 21.95 -13.18 0.22
C LEU A 82 23.31 -12.63 -0.23
N GLU A 83 23.38 -11.32 -0.50
CA GLU A 83 24.63 -10.66 -0.87
C GLU A 83 25.65 -10.71 0.27
N ALA A 84 25.22 -10.49 1.51
CA ALA A 84 26.08 -10.61 2.69
C ALA A 84 26.66 -12.03 2.85
N GLU A 85 25.83 -13.08 2.73
CA GLU A 85 26.30 -14.46 2.84
C GLU A 85 27.26 -14.83 1.69
N LYS A 86 26.98 -14.36 0.46
CA LYS A 86 27.89 -14.51 -0.68
C LYS A 86 29.26 -13.88 -0.44
N GLN A 87 29.31 -12.68 0.15
CA GLN A 87 30.59 -12.03 0.46
C GLN A 87 31.36 -12.78 1.55
N LYS A 88 30.66 -13.28 2.57
CA LYS A 88 31.24 -14.11 3.63
C LYS A 88 31.87 -15.38 3.06
N LEU A 89 31.14 -16.12 2.21
CA LEU A 89 31.66 -17.33 1.56
C LEU A 89 32.87 -17.02 0.68
N ARG A 90 32.83 -15.93 -0.10
CA ARG A 90 33.99 -15.49 -0.90
C ARG A 90 35.21 -15.17 -0.05
N ALA A 91 35.03 -14.51 1.09
CA ALA A 91 36.10 -14.20 2.01
C ALA A 91 36.71 -15.46 2.64
N GLN A 92 35.89 -16.48 2.93
CA GLN A 92 36.37 -17.77 3.41
C GLN A 92 37.22 -18.48 2.35
N VAL A 93 36.75 -18.55 1.10
CA VAL A 93 37.50 -19.16 -0.01
C VAL A 93 38.85 -18.49 -0.23
N ARG A 94 38.93 -17.15 -0.11
CA ARG A 94 40.21 -16.42 -0.26
C ARG A 94 41.22 -16.67 0.87
N ARG A 95 40.77 -17.19 2.01
CA ARG A 95 41.62 -17.51 3.17
C ARG A 95 42.12 -18.96 3.15
N LEU A 96 41.55 -19.81 2.30
CA LEU A 96 41.97 -21.19 2.04
C LEU A 96 43.01 -21.22 0.92
#